data_AF-A0A7S2Z4S2-F1
#
_entry.id   AF-A0A7S2Z4S2-F1
#
_cell.length_a   1.000
_cell.length_b   1.000
_cell.length_c   1.000
_cell.angle_alpha   90.00
_cell.angle_beta   90.00
_cell.angle_gamma   90.00
#
_symmetry.space_group_name_H-M   'P 1'
#
loop_
_entity.id
_entity.type
_entity.pdbx_description
1 polymer ?
#
loop_
_entity_poly.entity_id
_entity_poly.type
_entity_poly.pdbx_seq_one_letter_code
_entity_poly.pdbx_strand_id
1 'polypeptide(L)'
;LALAQWQADGRRSQSGDGAGGGVSGTPKVSVEFNRKWEVSDFQFKSKKRKDAVSLHKDTLMCTIKVNGTAFAVRSGVKGHLLELNKRLLDDPTLWFRKPATEGWLAVIQLLHAKQTKEISEETHSLDEFVAERESVLDGLLP
;
A
#
# COMPACT_ATOMS: atom_id res chain seq x y z
N LEU A 1 -0.56 1.95 10.86
CA LEU A 1 -1.06 1.62 9.49
C LEU A 1 -0.05 2.17 8.51
N ALA A 2 0.80 1.27 7.99
CA ALA A 2 2.06 1.58 7.34
C ALA A 2 1.87 2.30 5.99
N LEU A 3 2.41 3.51 5.89
CA LEU A 3 2.65 4.23 4.64
C LEU A 3 4.14 4.04 4.29
N ALA A 4 4.38 3.59 3.06
CA ALA A 4 5.68 3.17 2.54
C ALA A 4 6.68 4.33 2.36
N GLN A 5 7.97 4.07 2.60
CA GLN A 5 9.10 4.96 2.27
C GLN A 5 10.14 4.15 1.49
N TRP A 6 10.43 4.47 0.23
CA TRP A 6 11.35 5.50 -0.31
C TRP A 6 12.81 5.06 -0.27
N GLN A 7 13.32 4.66 -1.44
CA GLN A 7 14.73 4.76 -1.82
C GLN A 7 14.76 5.47 -3.18
N ALA A 8 15.11 6.76 -3.16
CA ALA A 8 15.37 7.55 -4.34
C ALA A 8 16.81 7.26 -4.79
N ASP A 9 16.95 6.64 -5.96
CA ASP A 9 18.22 6.63 -6.67
C ASP A 9 18.11 7.57 -7.87
N GLY A 10 18.89 8.64 -7.81
CA GLY A 10 18.83 9.76 -8.73
C GLY A 10 19.51 9.43 -10.06
N ARG A 11 18.75 9.52 -11.15
CA ARG A 11 19.33 9.85 -12.46
C ARG A 11 18.60 11.03 -13.09
N ARG A 12 19.28 12.16 -12.95
CA ARG A 12 19.12 13.41 -13.68
C ARG A 12 19.15 13.17 -15.19
N SER A 13 18.22 13.77 -15.92
CA SER A 13 18.42 14.13 -17.32
C SER A 13 17.69 15.46 -17.57
N GLN A 14 18.49 16.44 -17.99
CA GLN A 14 18.07 17.81 -18.33
C GLN A 14 17.31 17.82 -19.65
N SER A 15 16.23 18.60 -19.71
CA SER A 15 15.94 19.49 -20.85
C SER A 15 14.98 20.57 -20.36
N GLY A 16 15.31 21.83 -20.68
CA GLY A 16 14.55 22.99 -20.25
C GLY A 16 13.34 23.25 -21.13
N ASP A 17 12.36 23.97 -20.57
CA ASP A 17 11.92 25.28 -21.06
C ASP A 17 10.88 25.83 -20.09
N GLY A 18 10.95 27.13 -19.84
CA GLY A 18 10.15 27.81 -18.82
C GLY A 18 8.72 28.11 -19.26
N ALA A 19 7.79 28.04 -18.29
CA ALA A 19 6.60 28.89 -18.23
C ALA A 19 6.02 28.81 -16.82
N GLY A 20 5.79 29.97 -16.21
CA GLY A 20 5.19 30.09 -14.89
C GLY A 20 3.76 29.55 -14.84
N GLY A 21 3.46 28.88 -13.75
CA GLY A 21 2.11 28.48 -13.35
C GLY A 21 2.19 27.96 -11.93
N GLY A 22 1.53 28.61 -10.99
CA GLY A 22 1.43 28.12 -9.62
C GLY A 22 0.84 26.71 -9.63
N VAL A 23 1.65 25.70 -9.32
CA VAL A 23 1.19 24.30 -9.26
C VAL A 23 0.57 24.09 -7.88
N SER A 24 -0.66 24.58 -7.68
CA SER A 24 -1.56 24.05 -6.65
C SER A 24 -2.22 22.76 -7.17
N GLY A 25 -1.43 21.88 -7.78
CA GLY A 25 -1.89 20.63 -8.37
C GLY A 25 -2.00 19.59 -7.28
N THR A 26 -3.23 19.11 -7.01
CA THR A 26 -3.42 17.92 -6.18
C THR A 26 -2.56 16.78 -6.75
N PRO A 27 -1.83 16.03 -5.90
CA PRO A 27 -0.98 14.95 -6.38
C PRO A 27 -1.82 13.97 -7.20
N LYS A 28 -1.34 13.65 -8.41
CA LYS A 28 -2.02 12.68 -9.27
C LYS A 28 -1.70 11.29 -8.74
N VAL A 29 -2.71 10.66 -8.12
CA VAL A 29 -2.59 9.32 -7.55
C VAL A 29 -3.46 8.33 -8.32
N SER A 30 -2.94 7.13 -8.58
CA SER A 30 -3.73 6.00 -9.06
C SER A 30 -3.29 4.70 -8.40
N VAL A 31 -4.22 3.74 -8.26
CA VAL A 31 -3.97 2.42 -7.69
C VAL A 31 -4.24 1.36 -8.76
N GLU A 32 -3.30 0.44 -8.94
CA GLU A 32 -3.42 -0.68 -9.88
C GLU A 32 -3.38 -2.01 -9.13
N PHE A 33 -4.57 -2.63 -9.02
CA PHE A 33 -4.81 -4.06 -8.82
C PHE A 33 -3.83 -4.94 -9.61
N ASN A 34 -3.13 -5.92 -9.02
CA ASN A 34 -2.59 -7.00 -9.87
C ASN A 34 -3.76 -7.85 -10.38
N ARG A 35 -3.67 -8.17 -11.66
CA ARG A 35 -4.69 -8.92 -12.39
C ARG A 35 -5.02 -10.28 -11.79
N LYS A 36 -4.08 -10.92 -11.08
CA LYS A 36 -4.30 -12.23 -10.46
C LYS A 36 -5.44 -12.23 -9.43
N TRP A 37 -5.78 -11.10 -8.83
CA TRP A 37 -6.89 -10.96 -7.86
C TRP A 37 -7.94 -9.93 -8.26
N GLU A 38 -7.75 -9.21 -9.36
CA GLU A 38 -8.71 -8.25 -9.92
C GLU A 38 -10.03 -8.93 -10.35
N VAL A 39 -9.95 -10.19 -10.82
CA VAL A 39 -11.08 -10.94 -11.40
C VAL A 39 -11.95 -11.65 -10.35
N SER A 40 -11.50 -11.69 -9.11
CA SER A 40 -12.19 -12.44 -8.07
C SER A 40 -13.07 -11.50 -7.26
N ASP A 41 -14.36 -11.47 -7.58
CA ASP A 41 -15.37 -11.14 -6.58
C ASP A 41 -15.33 -12.26 -5.53
N PHE A 42 -14.43 -12.14 -4.55
CA PHE A 42 -14.22 -13.10 -3.46
C PHE A 42 -15.43 -13.13 -2.53
N GLN A 43 -16.57 -13.56 -3.05
CA GLN A 43 -17.76 -13.82 -2.28
C GLN A 43 -17.55 -15.18 -1.62
N PHE A 44 -17.01 -15.16 -0.40
CA PHE A 44 -16.79 -16.35 0.44
C PHE A 44 -18.13 -16.99 0.84
N LYS A 45 -18.81 -17.64 -0.11
CA LYS A 45 -20.08 -18.34 0.10
C LYS A 45 -19.91 -19.73 0.73
N SER A 46 -18.67 -20.25 0.85
CA SER A 46 -18.44 -21.63 1.29
C SER A 46 -17.58 -21.76 2.56
N LYS A 47 -18.05 -22.61 3.48
CA LYS A 47 -17.40 -22.96 4.77
C LYS A 47 -15.97 -23.52 4.62
N LYS A 48 -15.60 -24.01 3.43
CA LYS A 48 -14.27 -24.57 3.12
C LYS A 48 -13.34 -23.66 2.33
N ARG A 49 -13.73 -22.40 2.02
CA ARG A 49 -12.83 -21.37 1.48
C ARG A 49 -11.94 -21.86 0.31
N LYS A 50 -12.48 -22.76 -0.54
CA LYS A 50 -11.69 -23.59 -1.46
C LYS A 50 -11.02 -22.77 -2.59
N ASP A 51 -11.57 -21.58 -2.88
CA ASP A 51 -11.09 -20.66 -3.92
C ASP A 51 -10.40 -19.42 -3.33
N ALA A 52 -10.02 -19.47 -2.04
CA ALA A 52 -9.28 -18.40 -1.41
C ALA A 52 -7.90 -18.22 -2.06
N VAL A 53 -7.54 -17.00 -2.45
CA VAL A 53 -6.20 -16.72 -2.94
C VAL A 53 -5.22 -16.73 -1.77
N SER A 54 -4.31 -17.70 -1.79
CA SER A 54 -3.19 -17.77 -0.86
C SER A 54 -2.13 -16.73 -1.22
N LEU A 55 -1.78 -15.91 -0.23
CA LEU A 55 -0.75 -14.89 -0.27
C LEU A 55 0.51 -15.39 0.48
N HIS A 56 1.66 -14.99 -0.04
CA HIS A 56 2.97 -15.07 0.63
C HIS A 56 3.43 -13.66 1.04
N LYS A 57 4.41 -13.56 1.95
CA LYS A 57 4.93 -12.26 2.44
C LYS A 57 5.35 -11.32 1.30
N ASP A 58 5.96 -11.88 0.25
CA ASP A 58 6.50 -11.19 -0.91
C ASP A 58 5.51 -10.99 -2.06
N THR A 59 4.28 -11.51 -1.93
CA THR A 59 3.24 -11.38 -2.96
C THR A 59 2.96 -9.89 -3.19
N LEU A 60 3.25 -9.42 -4.40
CA LEU A 60 2.82 -8.10 -4.87
C LEU A 60 1.31 -8.00 -4.68
N MET A 61 0.73 -6.86 -4.30
CA MET A 61 -0.70 -6.67 -4.03
C MET A 61 -1.27 -5.59 -4.94
N CYS A 62 -0.59 -4.46 -5.03
CA CYS A 62 -0.92 -3.41 -5.98
C CYS A 62 0.32 -2.58 -6.31
N THR A 63 0.16 -1.76 -7.34
CA THR A 63 1.09 -0.68 -7.64
C THR A 63 0.38 0.64 -7.40
N ILE A 64 0.90 1.48 -6.53
CA ILE A 64 0.42 2.85 -6.33
C ILE A 64 1.29 3.78 -7.17
N LYS A 65 0.69 4.60 -8.01
CA LYS A 65 1.40 5.63 -8.77
C LYS A 65 1.11 6.99 -8.16
N VAL A 66 2.15 7.74 -7.80
CA VAL A 66 2.05 9.10 -7.29
C VAL A 66 2.92 9.99 -8.18
N ASN A 67 2.31 10.95 -8.87
CA ASN A 67 3.02 11.91 -9.74
C ASN A 67 3.97 11.25 -10.75
N GLY A 68 3.59 10.06 -11.26
CA GLY A 68 4.39 9.29 -12.22
C GLY A 68 5.38 8.30 -11.60
N THR A 69 5.63 8.36 -10.29
CA THR A 69 6.45 7.37 -9.57
C THR A 69 5.59 6.19 -9.14
N ALA A 70 6.02 4.97 -9.45
CA ALA A 70 5.30 3.74 -9.13
C ALA A 70 5.89 3.04 -7.88
N PHE A 71 5.03 2.63 -6.97
CA PHE A 71 5.37 1.96 -5.71
C PHE A 71 4.69 0.60 -5.64
N ALA A 72 5.48 -0.45 -5.50
CA ALA A 72 4.99 -1.81 -5.33
C ALA A 72 4.61 -2.05 -3.87
N VAL A 73 3.34 -2.38 -3.62
CA VAL A 73 2.86 -2.79 -2.29
C VAL A 73 2.82 -4.31 -2.24
N ARG A 74 3.43 -4.91 -1.21
CA ARG A 74 3.43 -6.37 -0.99
C ARG A 74 2.57 -6.74 0.21
N SER A 75 2.14 -8.00 0.28
CA SER A 75 1.29 -8.51 1.36
C SER A 75 1.90 -8.34 2.75
N GLY A 76 3.22 -8.54 2.88
CA GLY A 76 3.93 -8.53 4.17
C GLY A 76 3.63 -9.75 5.06
N VAL A 77 2.50 -10.42 4.81
CA VAL A 77 2.04 -11.58 5.58
C VAL A 77 1.67 -12.75 4.67
N LYS A 78 1.77 -13.97 5.21
CA LYS A 78 1.19 -15.17 4.60
C LYS A 78 -0.27 -15.31 5.03
N GLY A 79 -1.19 -15.61 4.11
CA GLY A 79 -2.61 -15.66 4.46
C GLY A 79 -3.52 -15.95 3.28
N HIS A 80 -4.82 -15.85 3.52
CA HIS A 80 -5.83 -15.86 2.48
C HIS A 80 -6.37 -14.45 2.26
N LEU A 81 -6.32 -13.96 1.03
CA LEU A 81 -6.97 -12.71 0.65
C LEU A 81 -8.48 -12.87 0.73
N LEU A 82 -9.14 -12.05 1.55
CA LEU A 82 -10.60 -12.05 1.68
C LEU A 82 -11.24 -10.97 0.82
N GLU A 83 -10.67 -9.78 0.83
CA GLU A 83 -11.27 -8.62 0.19
C GLU A 83 -10.19 -7.63 -0.26
N LEU A 84 -10.45 -6.95 -1.37
CA LEU A 84 -9.70 -5.80 -1.84
C LEU A 84 -10.62 -4.59 -1.90
N ASN A 85 -10.11 -3.44 -1.49
CA ASN A 85 -10.89 -2.21 -1.54
C ASN A 85 -10.93 -1.64 -2.96
N LYS A 86 -11.88 -2.14 -3.77
CA LYS A 86 -12.10 -1.67 -5.14
C LYS A 86 -12.46 -0.18 -5.21
N ARG A 87 -12.92 0.44 -4.12
CA ARG A 87 -13.20 1.89 -4.05
C ARG A 87 -11.96 2.74 -4.31
N LEU A 88 -10.76 2.19 -4.10
CA LEU A 88 -9.49 2.86 -4.40
C LEU A 88 -9.25 3.04 -5.91
N LEU A 89 -9.96 2.31 -6.77
CA LEU A 89 -9.92 2.52 -8.22
C LEU A 89 -10.72 3.77 -8.61
N ASP A 90 -11.82 4.04 -7.90
CA ASP A 90 -12.70 5.19 -8.13
C ASP A 90 -12.17 6.45 -7.42
N ASP A 91 -11.77 6.32 -6.15
CA ASP A 91 -11.21 7.38 -5.33
C ASP A 91 -9.86 6.94 -4.71
N PRO A 92 -8.76 7.11 -5.46
CA PRO A 92 -7.41 6.81 -4.99
C PRO A 92 -6.91 7.84 -3.98
N THR A 93 -7.72 8.75 -3.45
CA THR A 93 -7.32 9.65 -2.35
C THR A 93 -7.63 9.06 -0.98
N LEU A 94 -8.50 8.05 -0.91
CA LEU A 94 -8.94 7.45 0.35
C LEU A 94 -7.79 6.83 1.14
N TRP A 95 -6.78 6.24 0.48
CA TRP A 95 -5.66 5.60 1.17
C TRP A 95 -4.83 6.57 2.02
N PHE A 96 -4.70 7.84 1.64
CA PHE A 96 -3.98 8.84 2.46
C PHE A 96 -4.92 9.71 3.29
N ARG A 97 -6.16 9.96 2.83
CA ARG A 97 -7.12 10.81 3.56
C ARG A 97 -7.81 10.08 4.70
N LYS A 98 -8.10 8.78 4.54
CA LYS A 98 -8.83 7.94 5.50
C LYS A 98 -8.24 6.52 5.62
N PRO A 99 -6.91 6.37 5.86
CA PRO A 99 -6.24 5.06 5.86
C PRO A 99 -6.84 4.03 6.83
N ALA A 100 -7.38 4.49 7.96
CA ALA A 100 -7.90 3.61 9.02
C ALA A 100 -9.35 3.15 8.82
N THR A 101 -10.11 3.74 7.89
CA THR A 101 -11.55 3.50 7.78
C THR A 101 -11.99 3.15 6.35
N GLU A 102 -11.75 4.04 5.39
CA GLU A 102 -12.20 3.86 4.00
C GLU A 102 -11.05 3.61 3.03
N GLY A 103 -9.82 3.88 3.46
CA GLY A 103 -8.59 3.78 2.68
C GLY A 103 -7.78 2.52 2.93
N TRP A 104 -8.35 1.49 3.57
CA TRP A 104 -7.67 0.21 3.73
C TRP A 104 -7.49 -0.46 2.37
N LEU A 105 -6.43 -1.27 2.21
CA LEU A 105 -6.09 -1.90 0.93
C LEU A 105 -6.75 -3.27 0.76
N ALA A 106 -6.57 -4.14 1.77
CA ALA A 106 -6.98 -5.52 1.72
C ALA A 106 -7.35 -6.05 3.11
N VAL A 107 -8.27 -7.02 3.14
CA VAL A 107 -8.54 -7.84 4.32
C VAL A 107 -7.92 -9.22 4.10
N ILE A 108 -7.02 -9.62 4.99
CA ILE A 108 -6.27 -10.89 4.89
C ILE A 108 -6.53 -11.73 6.13
N GLN A 109 -6.92 -12.99 5.93
CA GLN A 109 -6.99 -13.97 7.00
C GLN A 109 -5.64 -14.68 7.17
N LEU A 110 -5.08 -14.65 8.37
CA LEU A 110 -3.89 -15.41 8.71
C LEU A 110 -4.19 -16.90 8.84
N LEU A 111 -3.21 -17.75 8.50
CA LEU A 111 -3.40 -19.22 8.46
C LEU A 111 -3.40 -19.85 9.85
N HIS A 112 -2.60 -19.32 10.78
CA HIS A 112 -2.40 -19.91 12.11
C HIS A 112 -2.27 -18.82 13.18
N ALA A 113 -2.81 -19.08 14.37
CA ALA A 113 -2.75 -18.13 15.50
C ALA A 113 -1.31 -17.82 15.96
N LYS A 114 -0.37 -18.77 15.80
CA LYS A 114 1.06 -18.54 16.07
C LYS A 114 1.62 -17.42 15.20
N GLN A 115 1.19 -17.37 13.94
CA GLN A 115 1.62 -16.38 12.98
C GLN A 115 1.21 -14.95 13.40
N THR A 116 0.06 -14.80 14.05
CA THR A 116 -0.38 -13.49 14.57
C THR A 116 0.61 -12.94 15.59
N LYS A 117 1.15 -13.79 16.48
CA LYS A 117 2.15 -13.38 17.47
C LYS A 117 3.48 -13.00 16.82
N GLU A 118 3.95 -13.83 15.90
CA GLU A 118 5.18 -13.58 15.14
C GLU A 118 5.09 -12.26 14.36
N ILE A 119 3.96 -12.00 13.70
CA ILE A 119 3.74 -10.73 12.98
C ILE A 119 3.71 -9.55 13.95
N SER A 120 3.05 -9.67 15.10
CA SER A 120 3.02 -8.57 16.07
C SER A 120 4.39 -8.27 16.69
N GLU A 121 5.29 -9.26 16.75
CA GLU A 121 6.67 -9.10 17.22
C GLU A 121 7.60 -8.56 16.12
N GLU A 122 7.37 -8.93 14.85
CA GLU A 122 8.13 -8.45 13.69
C GLU A 122 7.69 -7.05 13.24
N THR A 123 6.48 -6.62 13.60
CA THR A 123 5.92 -5.31 13.22
C THR A 123 6.29 -4.26 14.26
N HIS A 124 6.87 -3.15 13.81
CA HIS A 124 7.10 -1.98 14.66
C HIS A 124 5.82 -1.48 15.31
N SER A 125 5.92 -1.07 16.57
CA SER A 125 4.83 -0.33 17.22
C SER A 125 4.57 0.99 16.48
N LEU A 126 3.38 1.56 16.71
CA LEU A 126 3.03 2.85 16.09
C LEU A 126 4.03 3.94 16.49
N ASP A 127 4.42 3.98 17.77
CA ASP A 127 5.30 5.01 18.32
C ASP A 127 6.72 4.88 17.77
N GLU A 128 7.26 3.66 17.68
CA GLU A 128 8.56 3.41 17.06
C GLU A 128 8.57 3.80 15.58
N PHE A 129 7.51 3.43 14.85
CA PHE A 129 7.37 3.82 13.45
C PHE A 129 7.32 5.34 13.31
N VAL A 130 6.54 6.04 14.12
CA VAL A 130 6.46 7.51 14.08
C VAL A 130 7.82 8.13 14.39
N ALA A 131 8.50 7.70 15.45
CA ALA A 131 9.81 8.24 15.83
C ALA A 131 10.87 8.04 14.74
N GLU A 132 10.92 6.85 14.12
CA GLU A 132 11.84 6.59 13.01
C GLU A 132 11.52 7.49 11.81
N ARG A 133 10.24 7.69 11.51
CA ARG A 133 9.83 8.52 10.37
C ARG A 133 10.01 10.02 10.62
N GLU A 134 9.78 10.49 11.84
CA GLU A 134 10.09 11.86 12.25
C GLU A 134 11.59 12.12 12.14
N SER A 135 12.45 11.18 12.55
CA SER A 135 13.90 11.33 12.37
C SER A 135 14.32 11.42 10.89
N VAL A 136 13.59 10.74 9.98
CA VAL A 136 13.80 10.83 8.54
C VAL A 136 13.28 12.16 7.97
N LEU A 137 12.21 12.72 8.53
CA LEU A 137 11.63 14.00 8.11
C LEU A 137 12.44 15.21 8.64
N ASP A 138 12.95 15.14 9.87
CA ASP A 138 13.82 16.16 10.47
C ASP A 138 15.16 16.28 9.71
N GLY A 139 15.62 15.21 9.07
CA GLY A 139 16.77 15.25 8.17
C GLY A 139 16.49 15.79 6.76
N LEU A 140 15.22 16.04 6.42
CA LEU A 140 14.75 16.46 5.09
C LEU A 140 14.21 17.89 5.04
N LEU A 141 14.03 18.55 6.20
CA LEU A 141 13.72 19.96 6.30
C LEU A 141 14.97 20.72 6.80
N PRO A 142 15.50 21.68 6.03
CA PRO A 142 16.63 22.50 6.46
C PRO A 142 16.29 23.42 7.64
#